data_AF-A0A011NC13-F1
#
_entry.id   AF-A0A011NC13-F1
#
_cell.length_a   1.000
_cell.length_b   1.000
_cell.length_c   1.000
_cell.angle_alpha   90.00
_cell.angle_beta   90.00
_cell.angle_gamma   90.00
#
_symmetry.space_group_name_H-M   'P 1'
#
loop_
_entity.id
_entity.type
_entity.pdbx_description
1 polymer ?
#
loop_
_entity_poly.entity_id
_entity_poly.type
_entity_poly.pdbx_seq_one_letter_code
_entity_poly.pdbx_strand_id
1 'polypeptide(L)'
;MTLEKFNEQKAKFHEQENDVLAVQTELNKAKNILKALENEKAEFVTRQKEKLAEVGTLSADEYVEIKNKNSGLQARIEYYQALIVDLENKLYAEQENLSNQQKELKAIRGKILSHNAEELFNQFIQQNKETLGKLYCLLAYSGEFKPDRNLTDETKEQMILRHLTQRISDHIETNHLLDKDFSLYSEQLAGFTTKSPSALHREKFESQKPTGLTELINNL
;
A
#
# COMPACT_ATOMS: atom_id res chain seq x y z
N MET A 1 0.12 8.25 -23.30
CA MET A 1 -0.71 8.42 -22.08
C MET A 1 -0.39 9.79 -21.54
N THR A 2 -1.39 10.64 -21.30
CA THR A 2 -1.18 12.07 -21.00
C THR A 2 -1.06 12.33 -19.49
N LEU A 3 -0.46 13.48 -19.14
CA LEU A 3 -0.37 13.98 -17.77
C LEU A 3 -1.76 14.15 -17.12
N GLU A 4 -2.75 14.57 -17.90
CA GLU A 4 -4.15 14.70 -17.45
C GLU A 4 -4.70 13.38 -16.92
N LYS A 5 -4.54 12.28 -17.68
CA LYS A 5 -5.00 10.95 -17.26
C LYS A 5 -4.28 10.46 -15.98
N PHE A 6 -3.01 10.81 -15.82
CA PHE A 6 -2.27 10.52 -14.59
C PHE A 6 -2.86 11.28 -13.39
N ASN A 7 -3.12 12.58 -13.55
CA ASN A 7 -3.69 13.42 -12.49
C ASN A 7 -5.11 12.98 -12.09
N GLU A 8 -5.95 12.61 -13.05
CA GLU A 8 -7.29 12.08 -12.78
C GLU A 8 -7.23 10.78 -11.96
N GLN A 9 -6.36 9.85 -12.33
CA GLN A 9 -6.20 8.61 -11.60
C GLN A 9 -5.54 8.82 -10.24
N LYS A 10 -4.64 9.79 -10.11
CA LYS A 10 -4.03 10.16 -8.84
C LYS A 10 -5.07 10.74 -7.88
N ALA A 11 -6.03 11.52 -8.37
CA ALA A 11 -7.16 12.00 -7.56
C ALA A 11 -8.02 10.84 -7.05
N LYS A 12 -8.36 9.87 -7.91
CA LYS A 12 -9.10 8.65 -7.50
C LYS A 12 -8.34 7.82 -6.48
N PHE A 13 -7.03 7.73 -6.62
CA PHE A 13 -6.18 7.06 -5.65
C PHE A 13 -6.25 7.73 -4.26
N HIS A 14 -6.20 9.06 -4.20
CA HIS A 14 -6.37 9.78 -2.94
C HIS A 14 -7.78 9.70 -2.36
N GLU A 15 -8.81 9.63 -3.19
CA GLU A 15 -10.18 9.35 -2.76
C GLU A 15 -10.27 7.96 -2.09
N GLN A 16 -9.69 6.95 -2.75
CA GLN A 16 -9.62 5.58 -2.23
C GLN A 16 -8.81 5.48 -0.92
N GLU A 17 -7.80 6.33 -0.71
CA GLU A 17 -7.10 6.40 0.59
C GLU A 17 -8.04 6.82 1.73
N ASN A 18 -8.95 7.74 1.46
CA ASN A 18 -9.93 8.18 2.44
C ASN A 18 -10.94 7.07 2.76
N ASP A 19 -11.34 6.27 1.75
CA ASP A 19 -12.23 5.13 1.95
C ASP A 19 -11.58 4.06 2.84
N VAL A 20 -10.30 3.74 2.60
CA VAL A 20 -9.54 2.83 3.47
C VAL A 20 -9.46 3.38 4.90
N LEU A 21 -9.15 4.68 5.05
CA LEU A 21 -9.07 5.31 6.37
C LEU A 21 -10.41 5.30 7.12
N ALA A 22 -11.52 5.50 6.41
CA ALA A 22 -12.86 5.46 6.98
C ALA A 22 -13.17 4.05 7.55
N VAL A 23 -12.92 3.00 6.76
CA VAL A 23 -13.14 1.61 7.21
C VAL A 23 -12.21 1.26 8.37
N GLN A 24 -10.93 1.66 8.32
CA GLN A 24 -9.98 1.44 9.40
C GLN A 24 -10.42 2.12 10.71
N THR A 25 -10.96 3.33 10.62
CA THR A 25 -11.48 4.08 11.77
C THR A 25 -12.69 3.37 12.38
N GLU A 26 -13.61 2.91 11.53
CA GLU A 26 -14.80 2.16 11.95
C GLU A 26 -14.41 0.84 12.64
N LEU A 27 -13.46 0.10 12.07
CA LEU A 27 -12.92 -1.14 12.64
C LEU A 27 -12.30 -0.92 14.02
N ASN A 28 -11.47 0.12 14.17
CA ASN A 28 -10.86 0.46 15.46
C ASN A 28 -11.92 0.82 16.51
N LYS A 29 -12.95 1.55 16.11
CA LYS A 29 -14.10 1.87 16.99
C LYS A 29 -14.83 0.61 17.42
N ALA A 30 -15.13 -0.31 16.48
CA ALA A 30 -15.79 -1.58 16.79
C ALA A 30 -14.97 -2.44 17.76
N LYS A 31 -13.65 -2.55 17.55
CA LYS A 31 -12.73 -3.27 18.46
C LYS A 31 -12.71 -2.67 19.87
N ASN A 32 -12.70 -1.34 19.97
CA ASN A 32 -12.76 -0.66 21.27
C ASN A 32 -14.10 -0.90 22.00
N ILE A 33 -15.22 -0.89 21.27
CA ILE A 33 -16.54 -1.18 21.83
C ILE A 33 -16.61 -2.63 22.30
N LEU A 34 -16.13 -3.59 21.50
CA LEU A 34 -16.09 -5.00 21.89
C LEU A 34 -15.33 -5.19 23.20
N LYS A 35 -14.12 -4.60 23.30
CA LYS A 35 -13.30 -4.66 24.52
C LYS A 35 -14.03 -4.06 25.74
N ALA A 36 -14.75 -2.96 25.56
CA ALA A 36 -15.54 -2.35 26.62
C ALA A 36 -16.70 -3.26 27.07
N LEU A 37 -17.39 -3.91 26.13
CA LEU A 37 -18.48 -4.85 26.42
C LEU A 37 -17.99 -6.11 27.14
N GLU A 38 -16.82 -6.65 26.73
CA GLU A 38 -16.20 -7.79 27.39
C GLU A 38 -15.82 -7.46 28.84
N ASN A 39 -15.26 -6.28 29.08
CA ASN A 39 -14.98 -5.78 30.43
C ASN A 39 -16.27 -5.57 31.23
N GLU A 40 -17.29 -4.94 30.66
CA GLU A 40 -18.59 -4.73 31.32
C GLU A 40 -19.22 -6.05 31.73
N LYS A 41 -19.17 -7.06 30.85
CA LYS A 41 -19.67 -8.41 31.15
C LYS A 41 -18.87 -9.07 32.27
N ALA A 42 -17.55 -8.97 32.25
CA ALA A 42 -16.69 -9.53 33.30
C ALA A 42 -16.98 -8.88 34.67
N GLU A 43 -17.07 -7.55 34.72
CA GLU A 43 -17.44 -6.82 35.94
C GLU A 43 -18.84 -7.18 36.41
N PHE A 44 -19.81 -7.27 35.49
CA PHE A 44 -21.17 -7.65 35.82
C PHE A 44 -21.23 -9.04 36.48
N VAL A 45 -20.57 -10.04 35.89
CA VAL A 45 -20.51 -11.41 36.44
C VAL A 45 -19.84 -11.42 37.81
N THR A 46 -18.75 -10.69 37.99
CA THR A 46 -18.05 -10.61 39.29
C THR A 46 -18.96 -9.99 40.36
N ARG A 47 -19.59 -8.85 40.08
CA ARG A 47 -20.52 -8.20 41.03
C ARG A 47 -21.72 -9.08 41.39
N GLN A 48 -22.26 -9.84 40.44
CA GLN A 48 -23.36 -10.77 40.74
C GLN A 48 -22.90 -11.95 41.61
N LYS A 49 -21.68 -12.46 41.42
CA LYS A 49 -21.11 -13.50 42.29
C LYS A 49 -20.87 -12.99 43.70
N GLU A 50 -20.37 -11.77 43.85
CA GLU A 50 -20.16 -11.12 45.15
C GLU A 50 -21.49 -10.90 45.87
N LYS A 51 -22.51 -10.35 45.19
CA LYS A 51 -23.86 -10.17 45.74
C LYS A 51 -24.46 -11.49 46.20
N LEU A 52 -24.32 -12.55 45.40
CA LEU A 52 -24.83 -13.88 45.75
C LEU A 52 -24.10 -14.47 46.97
N ALA A 53 -22.79 -14.25 47.10
CA ALA A 53 -22.01 -14.69 48.26
C ALA A 53 -22.41 -13.96 49.55
N GLU A 54 -22.83 -12.70 49.46
CA GLU A 54 -23.27 -11.89 50.61
C GLU A 54 -24.71 -12.22 51.05
N VAL A 55 -25.65 -12.32 50.10
CA VAL A 55 -27.09 -12.47 50.39
C VAL A 55 -27.51 -13.94 50.48
N GLY A 56 -26.71 -14.87 49.94
CA GLY A 56 -26.89 -16.33 50.04
C GLY A 56 -28.02 -16.91 49.18
N THR A 57 -29.00 -16.11 48.75
CA THR A 57 -30.12 -16.53 47.89
C THR A 57 -30.50 -15.44 46.90
N LEU A 58 -31.13 -15.81 45.79
CA LEU A 58 -31.73 -14.91 44.81
C LEU A 58 -33.22 -15.20 44.71
N SER A 59 -34.04 -14.15 44.61
CA SER A 59 -35.43 -14.31 44.18
C SER A 59 -35.51 -14.69 42.70
N ALA A 60 -36.67 -15.24 42.29
CA ALA A 60 -36.90 -15.61 40.90
C ALA A 60 -36.80 -14.40 39.95
N ASP A 61 -37.31 -13.24 40.36
CA ASP A 61 -37.27 -12.00 39.58
C ASP A 61 -35.83 -11.50 39.41
N GLU A 62 -35.04 -11.48 40.48
CA GLU A 62 -33.62 -11.09 40.41
C GLU A 62 -32.82 -12.03 39.51
N TYR A 63 -33.08 -13.33 39.55
CA TYR A 63 -32.43 -14.29 38.65
C TYR A 63 -32.76 -14.00 37.18
N VAL A 64 -34.03 -13.73 36.87
CA VAL A 64 -34.46 -13.41 35.50
C VAL A 64 -33.82 -12.10 35.01
N GLU A 65 -33.79 -11.06 35.84
CA GLU A 65 -33.11 -9.80 35.50
C GLU A 65 -31.62 -10.01 35.20
N ILE A 66 -30.91 -10.77 36.05
CA ILE A 66 -29.50 -11.08 35.85
C ILE A 66 -29.29 -11.83 34.53
N LYS A 67 -30.13 -12.84 34.26
CA LYS A 67 -30.05 -13.65 33.05
C LYS A 67 -30.29 -12.80 31.81
N ASN A 68 -31.31 -11.95 31.82
CA ASN A 68 -31.65 -11.06 30.70
C ASN A 68 -30.56 -10.03 30.43
N LYS A 69 -29.96 -9.46 31.47
CA LYS A 69 -28.84 -8.52 31.31
C LYS A 69 -27.59 -9.22 30.76
N ASN A 70 -27.28 -10.42 31.25
CA ASN A 70 -26.15 -11.20 30.75
C ASN A 70 -26.35 -11.63 29.29
N SER A 71 -27.55 -12.10 28.91
CA SER A 71 -27.85 -12.45 27.51
C SER A 71 -27.82 -11.24 26.60
N GLY A 72 -28.31 -10.07 27.05
CA GLY A 72 -28.24 -8.82 26.30
C GLY A 72 -26.79 -8.36 26.05
N LEU A 73 -25.90 -8.47 27.04
CA LEU A 73 -24.47 -8.19 26.87
C LEU A 73 -23.82 -9.20 25.92
N GLN A 74 -24.15 -10.49 26.05
CA GLN A 74 -23.62 -11.53 25.17
C GLN A 74 -24.02 -11.30 23.70
N ALA A 75 -25.29 -11.01 23.44
CA ALA A 75 -25.77 -10.73 22.08
C ALA A 75 -25.07 -9.53 21.44
N ARG A 76 -24.79 -8.47 22.23
CA ARG A 76 -24.01 -7.31 21.76
C ARG A 76 -22.56 -7.69 21.45
N ILE A 77 -21.92 -8.51 22.29
CA ILE A 77 -20.56 -9.00 22.05
C ILE A 77 -20.51 -9.79 20.75
N GLU A 78 -21.42 -10.75 20.56
CA GLU A 78 -21.51 -11.56 19.34
C GLU A 78 -21.74 -10.70 18.09
N TYR A 79 -22.61 -9.68 18.18
CA TYR A 79 -22.79 -8.71 17.11
C TYR A 79 -21.50 -7.97 16.73
N TYR A 80 -20.76 -7.44 17.72
CA TYR A 80 -19.53 -6.70 17.42
C TYR A 80 -18.41 -7.61 16.93
N GLN A 81 -18.33 -8.86 17.42
CA GLN A 81 -17.40 -9.86 16.89
C GLN A 81 -17.68 -10.13 15.40
N ALA A 82 -18.95 -10.35 15.05
CA ALA A 82 -19.39 -10.55 13.68
C ALA A 82 -19.14 -9.33 12.78
N LEU A 83 -19.46 -8.12 13.27
CA LEU A 83 -19.21 -6.85 12.56
C LEU A 83 -17.72 -6.63 12.29
N ILE A 84 -16.84 -6.97 13.24
CA ILE A 84 -15.39 -6.84 13.08
C ILE A 84 -14.89 -7.69 11.92
N VAL A 85 -15.38 -8.93 11.78
CA VAL A 85 -15.02 -9.80 10.65
C VAL A 85 -15.41 -9.17 9.31
N ASP A 86 -16.62 -8.61 9.21
CA ASP A 86 -17.08 -7.93 7.99
C ASP A 86 -16.25 -6.68 7.67
N LEU A 87 -15.90 -5.89 8.70
CA LEU A 87 -15.05 -4.71 8.54
C LEU A 87 -13.61 -5.06 8.16
N GLU A 88 -13.05 -6.17 8.68
CA GLU A 88 -11.72 -6.66 8.29
C GLU A 88 -11.69 -7.12 6.83
N ASN A 89 -12.73 -7.84 6.39
CA ASN A 89 -12.87 -8.25 5.00
C ASN A 89 -13.02 -7.03 4.08
N LYS A 90 -13.84 -6.05 4.47
CA LYS A 90 -14.01 -4.79 3.73
C LYS A 90 -12.70 -4.03 3.66
N LEU A 91 -11.99 -3.87 4.78
CA LEU A 91 -10.70 -3.18 4.83
C LEU A 91 -9.70 -3.82 3.87
N TYR A 92 -9.59 -5.16 3.87
CA TYR A 92 -8.72 -5.87 2.95
C TYR A 92 -9.07 -5.56 1.49
N ALA A 93 -10.36 -5.60 1.13
CA ALA A 93 -10.81 -5.32 -0.24
C ALA A 93 -10.47 -3.89 -0.68
N GLU A 94 -10.70 -2.90 0.19
CA GLU A 94 -10.36 -1.50 -0.11
C GLU A 94 -8.84 -1.29 -0.23
N GLN A 95 -8.04 -1.92 0.63
CA GLN A 95 -6.57 -1.87 0.53
C GLN A 95 -6.04 -2.58 -0.72
N GLU A 96 -6.67 -3.68 -1.14
CA GLU A 96 -6.34 -4.37 -2.39
C GLU A 96 -6.64 -3.49 -3.60
N ASN A 97 -7.80 -2.83 -3.62
CA ASN A 97 -8.16 -1.87 -4.66
C ASN A 97 -7.16 -0.71 -4.71
N LEU A 98 -6.86 -0.09 -3.57
CA LEU A 98 -5.86 0.98 -3.45
C LEU A 98 -4.48 0.54 -3.96
N SER A 99 -4.04 -0.67 -3.60
CA SER A 99 -2.76 -1.25 -4.06
C SER A 99 -2.73 -1.43 -5.58
N ASN A 100 -3.82 -1.90 -6.18
CA ASN A 100 -3.93 -2.05 -7.63
C ASN A 100 -3.89 -0.69 -8.35
N GLN A 101 -4.62 0.30 -7.85
CA GLN A 101 -4.56 1.67 -8.37
C GLN A 101 -3.13 2.25 -8.27
N GLN A 102 -2.42 2.01 -7.16
CA GLN A 102 -1.04 2.46 -7.00
C GLN A 102 -0.10 1.81 -8.04
N LYS A 103 -0.28 0.52 -8.33
CA LYS A 103 0.51 -0.21 -9.35
C LYS A 103 0.26 0.37 -10.74
N GLU A 104 -0.99 0.63 -11.09
CA GLU A 104 -1.36 1.26 -12.36
C GLU A 104 -0.75 2.65 -12.49
N LEU A 105 -0.88 3.49 -11.46
CA LEU A 105 -0.28 4.83 -11.42
C LEU A 105 1.24 4.79 -11.56
N LYS A 106 1.93 3.83 -10.91
CA LYS A 106 3.37 3.63 -11.06
C LYS A 106 3.76 3.28 -12.50
N ALA A 107 2.99 2.42 -13.16
CA ALA A 107 3.22 2.06 -14.56
C ALA A 107 3.02 3.26 -15.50
N ILE A 108 2.01 4.08 -15.25
CA ILE A 108 1.71 5.28 -16.04
C ILE A 108 2.78 6.34 -15.84
N ARG A 109 3.15 6.61 -14.58
CA ARG A 109 4.28 7.47 -14.22
C ARG A 109 5.54 7.05 -14.95
N GLY A 110 5.87 5.75 -14.95
CA GLY A 110 7.03 5.22 -15.67
C GLY A 110 7.01 5.60 -17.15
N LYS A 111 5.88 5.43 -17.83
CA LYS A 111 5.73 5.80 -19.25
C LYS A 111 5.90 7.30 -19.49
N ILE A 112 5.32 8.15 -18.63
CA ILE A 112 5.43 9.61 -18.74
C ILE A 112 6.88 10.03 -18.55
N LEU A 113 7.53 9.56 -17.47
CA LEU A 113 8.91 9.92 -17.17
C LEU A 113 9.88 9.45 -18.25
N SER A 114 9.73 8.22 -18.76
CA SER A 114 10.55 7.72 -19.87
C SER A 114 10.37 8.53 -21.14
N HIS A 115 9.13 8.93 -21.47
CA HIS A 115 8.87 9.76 -22.64
C HIS A 115 9.51 11.16 -22.48
N ASN A 116 9.32 11.81 -21.33
CA ASN A 116 9.91 13.12 -21.06
C ASN A 116 11.44 13.06 -21.06
N ALA A 117 12.03 12.00 -20.51
CA ALA A 117 13.47 11.79 -20.54
C ALA A 117 14.00 11.63 -21.97
N GLU A 118 13.29 10.88 -22.81
CA GLU A 118 13.64 10.69 -24.23
C GLU A 118 13.55 12.02 -25.00
N GLU A 119 12.53 12.83 -24.76
CA GLU A 119 12.41 14.16 -25.38
C GLU A 119 13.55 15.09 -24.96
N LEU A 120 13.86 15.16 -23.65
CA LEU A 120 14.98 15.95 -23.14
C LEU A 120 16.32 15.47 -23.70
N PHE A 121 16.53 14.17 -23.78
CA PHE A 121 17.73 13.59 -24.36
C PHE A 121 17.87 13.94 -25.83
N ASN A 122 16.79 13.81 -26.62
CA ASN A 122 16.79 14.19 -28.03
C ASN A 122 17.07 15.69 -28.22
N GLN A 123 16.48 16.56 -27.40
CA GLN A 123 16.77 17.99 -27.41
C GLN A 123 18.25 18.28 -27.09
N PHE A 124 18.79 17.63 -26.05
CA PHE A 124 20.20 17.74 -25.68
C PHE A 124 21.11 17.34 -26.85
N ILE A 125 20.84 16.20 -27.50
CA ILE A 125 21.61 15.73 -28.65
C ILE A 125 21.53 16.74 -29.80
N GLN A 126 20.33 17.23 -30.15
CA GLN A 126 20.17 18.20 -31.24
C GLN A 126 20.93 19.51 -30.97
N GLN A 127 20.91 20.00 -29.74
CA GLN A 127 21.60 21.23 -29.35
C GLN A 127 23.12 21.08 -29.31
N ASN A 128 23.63 19.90 -28.94
CA ASN A 128 25.05 19.70 -28.63
C ASN A 128 25.82 18.85 -29.65
N LYS A 129 25.15 18.31 -30.68
CA LYS A 129 25.74 17.43 -31.70
C LYS A 129 27.03 17.99 -32.31
N GLU A 130 27.02 19.26 -32.71
CA GLU A 130 28.19 19.92 -33.32
C GLU A 130 29.35 20.05 -32.33
N THR A 131 29.07 20.39 -31.07
CA THR A 131 30.07 20.49 -30.00
C THR A 131 30.67 19.14 -29.68
N LEU A 132 29.84 18.09 -29.56
CA LEU A 132 30.28 16.71 -29.35
C LEU A 132 31.18 16.24 -30.51
N GLY A 133 30.81 16.55 -31.75
CA GLY A 133 31.62 16.25 -32.94
C GLY A 133 32.98 16.97 -32.91
N LYS A 134 33.02 18.26 -32.52
CA LYS A 134 34.26 19.01 -32.36
C LYS A 134 35.16 18.42 -31.26
N LEU A 135 34.59 18.06 -30.10
CA LEU A 135 35.33 17.40 -29.01
C LEU A 135 35.97 16.10 -29.48
N TYR A 136 35.19 15.25 -30.16
CA TYR A 136 35.70 14.01 -30.72
C TYR A 136 36.85 14.26 -31.70
N CYS A 137 36.70 15.23 -32.62
CA CYS A 137 37.73 15.57 -33.60
C CYS A 137 39.03 16.02 -32.93
N LEU A 138 38.96 16.93 -31.95
CA LEU A 138 40.13 17.39 -31.20
C LEU A 138 40.84 16.23 -30.48
N LEU A 139 40.10 15.36 -29.80
CA LEU A 139 40.67 14.19 -29.11
C LEU A 139 41.28 13.20 -30.11
N ALA A 140 40.64 12.99 -31.26
CA ALA A 140 41.15 12.13 -32.31
C ALA A 140 42.48 12.64 -32.88
N TYR A 141 42.69 13.95 -32.99
CA TYR A 141 43.95 14.51 -33.49
C TYR A 141 44.95 14.93 -32.39
N SER A 142 44.59 14.84 -31.11
CA SER A 142 45.46 15.19 -29.96
C SER A 142 46.72 14.35 -29.83
N GLY A 143 46.70 13.10 -30.33
CA GLY A 143 47.79 12.15 -30.17
C GLY A 143 47.84 11.43 -28.81
N GLU A 144 46.92 11.73 -27.88
CA GLU A 144 46.84 11.08 -26.55
C GLU A 144 46.22 9.68 -26.62
N PHE A 145 45.25 9.48 -27.53
CA PHE A 145 44.53 8.21 -27.67
C PHE A 145 45.21 7.34 -28.73
N LYS A 146 46.12 6.46 -28.27
CA LYS A 146 46.85 5.50 -29.11
C LYS A 146 46.58 4.08 -28.60
N PRO A 147 45.82 3.27 -29.33
CA PRO A 147 45.60 1.89 -28.95
C PRO A 147 46.90 1.09 -29.11
N ASP A 148 47.31 0.40 -28.05
CA ASP A 148 48.37 -0.60 -28.14
C ASP A 148 47.74 -1.93 -28.55
N ARG A 149 47.90 -2.27 -29.84
CA ARG A 149 47.34 -3.48 -30.44
C ARG A 149 47.91 -4.77 -29.84
N ASN A 150 48.98 -4.71 -29.04
CA ASN A 150 49.52 -5.88 -28.35
C ASN A 150 48.85 -6.13 -26.99
N LEU A 151 48.18 -5.13 -26.42
CA LEU A 151 47.59 -5.18 -25.08
C LEU A 151 46.06 -5.14 -25.11
N THR A 152 45.45 -4.62 -26.18
CA THR A 152 44.01 -4.39 -26.24
C THR A 152 43.52 -4.35 -27.69
N ASP A 153 42.33 -4.94 -27.92
CA ASP A 153 41.59 -4.86 -29.19
C ASP A 153 40.78 -3.56 -29.33
N GLU A 154 40.77 -2.70 -28.29
CA GLU A 154 40.05 -1.43 -28.29
C GLU A 154 40.59 -0.50 -29.37
N THR A 155 39.68 0.01 -30.21
CA THR A 155 40.04 0.99 -31.22
C THR A 155 40.25 2.36 -30.59
N LYS A 156 40.99 3.23 -31.29
CA LYS A 156 41.13 4.64 -30.89
C LYS A 156 39.78 5.32 -30.70
N GLU A 157 38.83 5.04 -31.58
CA GLU A 157 37.46 5.55 -31.48
C GLU A 157 36.78 5.12 -30.19
N GLN A 158 36.86 3.83 -29.85
CA GLN A 158 36.29 3.30 -28.61
C GLN A 158 36.92 3.94 -27.36
N MET A 159 38.25 4.13 -27.34
CA MET A 159 38.93 4.81 -26.23
C MET A 159 38.44 6.25 -26.04
N ILE A 160 38.24 6.99 -27.14
CA ILE A 160 37.75 8.37 -27.12
C ILE A 160 36.29 8.41 -26.66
N LEU A 161 35.43 7.55 -27.19
CA LEU A 161 34.01 7.47 -26.79
C LEU A 161 33.86 7.07 -25.33
N ARG A 162 34.70 6.16 -24.83
CA ARG A 162 34.75 5.80 -23.41
C ARG A 162 35.17 7.01 -22.56
N HIS A 163 36.21 7.73 -22.97
CA HIS A 163 36.64 8.95 -22.26
C HIS A 163 35.53 10.00 -22.19
N LEU A 164 34.86 10.29 -23.31
CA LEU A 164 33.75 11.23 -23.35
C LEU A 164 32.59 10.77 -22.46
N THR A 165 32.20 9.49 -22.55
CA THR A 165 31.15 8.91 -21.71
C THR A 165 31.50 9.01 -20.24
N GLN A 166 32.73 8.70 -19.85
CA GLN A 166 33.18 8.77 -18.47
C GLN A 166 33.13 10.22 -17.94
N ARG A 167 33.63 11.17 -18.73
CA ARG A 167 33.57 12.59 -18.36
C ARG A 167 32.14 13.10 -18.19
N ILE A 168 31.22 12.66 -19.04
CA ILE A 168 29.80 12.99 -18.91
C ILE A 168 29.24 12.36 -17.63
N SER A 169 29.46 11.06 -17.42
CA SER A 169 28.98 10.33 -16.23
C SER A 169 29.46 10.94 -14.92
N ASP A 170 30.72 11.38 -14.85
CA ASP A 170 31.31 12.02 -13.65
C ASP A 170 30.59 13.33 -13.25
N HIS A 171 29.86 13.96 -14.18
CA HIS A 171 29.16 15.22 -13.96
C HIS A 171 27.62 15.06 -13.90
N ILE A 172 27.09 13.83 -13.99
CA ILE A 172 25.66 13.58 -13.81
C ILE A 172 25.34 13.55 -12.31
N GLU A 173 24.49 14.47 -11.86
CA GLU A 173 23.95 14.43 -10.50
C GLU A 173 22.86 13.34 -10.39
N THR A 174 23.18 12.25 -9.70
CA THR A 174 22.27 11.10 -9.53
C THR A 174 21.27 11.28 -8.40
N ASN A 175 21.42 12.32 -7.59
CA ASN A 175 20.58 12.60 -6.42
C ASN A 175 19.46 13.61 -6.70
N HIS A 176 19.18 13.92 -7.96
CA HIS A 176 18.08 14.81 -8.29
C HIS A 176 16.75 14.17 -7.88
N LEU A 177 16.02 14.85 -7.00
CA LEU A 177 14.73 14.37 -6.53
C LEU A 177 13.69 14.43 -7.64
N LEU A 178 12.83 13.41 -7.68
CA LEU A 178 11.63 13.40 -8.50
C LEU A 178 10.67 14.49 -8.01
N ASP A 179 9.99 15.14 -8.95
CA ASP A 179 8.94 16.10 -8.63
C ASP A 179 7.89 15.47 -7.70
N LYS A 180 7.46 16.25 -6.70
CA LYS A 180 6.43 15.85 -5.73
C LYS A 180 5.12 15.48 -6.42
N ASP A 181 4.84 16.07 -7.58
CA ASP A 181 3.66 15.77 -8.37
C ASP A 181 3.62 14.30 -8.85
N PHE A 182 4.77 13.63 -8.95
CA PHE A 182 4.86 12.21 -9.28
C PHE A 182 5.03 11.28 -8.06
N SER A 183 4.94 11.81 -6.84
CA SER A 183 4.91 11.01 -5.62
C SER A 183 3.59 10.21 -5.52
N LEU A 184 3.70 8.93 -5.14
CA LEU A 184 2.60 7.95 -5.09
C LEU A 184 2.60 7.13 -3.79
N TYR A 185 3.16 7.69 -2.72
CA TYR A 185 3.20 7.02 -1.42
C TYR A 185 1.81 7.04 -0.75
N SER A 186 1.48 5.98 -0.02
CA SER A 186 0.29 5.88 0.82
C SER A 186 0.63 5.21 2.14
N GLU A 187 0.29 5.86 3.24
CA GLU A 187 0.41 5.28 4.59
C GLU A 187 -0.58 4.13 4.80
N GLN A 188 -1.73 4.15 4.12
CA GLN A 188 -2.77 3.14 4.30
C GLN A 188 -2.43 1.78 3.70
N LEU A 189 -1.35 1.72 2.91
CA LEU A 189 -0.74 0.49 2.42
C LEU A 189 0.49 0.06 3.24
N ALA A 190 0.85 0.78 4.31
CA ALA A 190 1.99 0.41 5.14
C ALA A 190 1.75 -0.95 5.80
N GLY A 191 2.62 -1.93 5.50
CA GLY A 191 2.49 -3.29 6.00
C GLY A 191 1.40 -4.14 5.32
N PHE A 192 0.65 -3.58 4.36
CA PHE A 192 -0.32 -4.34 3.59
C PHE A 192 0.38 -5.31 2.63
N THR A 193 -0.10 -6.56 2.60
CA THR A 193 0.35 -7.57 1.65
C THR A 193 -0.85 -8.17 0.93
N THR A 194 -0.80 -8.15 -0.40
CA THR A 194 -1.82 -8.78 -1.23
C THR A 194 -1.76 -10.29 -1.07
N LYS A 195 -2.91 -10.93 -0.86
CA LYS A 195 -3.02 -12.40 -0.81
C LYS A 195 -2.55 -12.99 -2.13
N SER A 196 -1.93 -14.18 -2.05
CA SER A 196 -1.55 -14.92 -3.25
C SER A 196 -2.80 -15.44 -3.98
N PRO A 197 -2.72 -15.71 -5.29
CA PRO A 197 -3.81 -16.36 -6.02
C PRO A 197 -4.25 -17.68 -5.38
N SER A 198 -3.31 -18.46 -4.85
CA SER A 198 -3.61 -19.72 -4.15
C SER A 198 -4.39 -19.51 -2.85
N ALA A 199 -4.08 -18.46 -2.08
CA ALA A 199 -4.82 -18.11 -0.87
C ALA A 199 -6.24 -17.63 -1.21
N LEU A 200 -6.40 -16.77 -2.22
CA LEU A 200 -7.71 -16.32 -2.70
C LEU A 200 -8.56 -17.49 -3.22
N HIS A 201 -7.96 -18.43 -3.94
CA HIS A 201 -8.64 -19.65 -4.38
C HIS A 201 -9.10 -20.50 -3.20
N ARG A 202 -8.22 -20.75 -2.22
CA ARG A 202 -8.56 -21.50 -1.01
C ARG A 202 -9.72 -20.85 -0.28
N GLU A 203 -9.65 -19.55 -0.04
CA GLU A 203 -10.71 -18.79 0.61
C GLU A 203 -12.02 -18.92 -0.15
N LYS A 204 -12.04 -18.79 -1.49
CA LYS A 204 -13.28 -18.98 -2.28
C LYS A 204 -13.89 -20.38 -2.19
N PHE A 205 -13.06 -21.41 -2.03
CA PHE A 205 -13.55 -22.78 -1.84
C PHE A 205 -14.02 -23.03 -0.41
N GLU A 206 -13.36 -22.43 0.59
CA GLU A 206 -13.69 -22.56 2.02
C GLU A 206 -14.83 -21.63 2.46
N SER A 207 -15.03 -20.49 1.77
CA SER A 207 -16.05 -19.46 2.04
C SER A 207 -17.48 -19.88 1.68
N GLN A 208 -17.72 -21.17 1.49
CA GLN A 208 -19.08 -21.72 1.45
C GLN A 208 -19.76 -21.61 2.82
N LYS A 209 -19.00 -21.45 3.91
CA LYS A 209 -19.55 -21.15 5.23
C LYS A 209 -19.82 -19.65 5.36
N PRO A 210 -21.02 -19.25 5.82
CA PRO A 210 -21.28 -17.85 6.15
C PRO A 210 -20.30 -17.43 7.26
N THR A 211 -19.82 -16.20 7.19
CA THR A 211 -18.99 -15.56 8.23
C THR A 211 -19.59 -14.20 8.59
N GLY A 212 -19.09 -13.59 9.65
CA GLY A 212 -19.50 -12.25 10.07
C GLY A 212 -20.98 -12.18 10.46
N LEU A 213 -21.66 -11.08 10.11
CA LEU A 213 -23.06 -10.88 10.51
C LEU A 213 -24.01 -11.91 9.88
N THR A 214 -23.66 -12.45 8.71
CA THR A 214 -24.47 -13.48 8.05
C THR A 214 -24.45 -14.77 8.85
N GLU A 215 -23.30 -15.16 9.39
CA GLU A 215 -23.18 -16.34 10.26
C GLU A 215 -23.98 -16.14 11.54
N LEU A 216 -23.86 -14.96 12.16
CA LEU A 216 -24.58 -14.64 13.38
C LEU A 216 -26.09 -14.78 13.21
N ILE A 217 -26.65 -14.23 12.12
CA ILE A 217 -28.09 -14.30 11.84
C ILE A 217 -28.55 -15.74 11.58
N ASN A 218 -27.73 -16.55 10.89
CA ASN A 218 -28.06 -17.95 10.62
C ASN A 218 -28.04 -18.84 11.88
N ASN A 219 -27.38 -18.37 12.95
CA ASN A 219 -27.25 -19.08 14.22
C ASN A 219 -28.18 -18.56 15.34
N LEU A 220 -29.12 -17.65 15.02
CA LEU A 220 -30.18 -17.18 15.93
C LEU A 220 -31.26 -18.26 16.15
#